data_AF-A0A8H6A8K8-F1
#
_entry.id   AF-A0A8H6A8K8-F1
#
_cell.length_a   1.000
_cell.length_b   1.000
_cell.length_c   1.000
_cell.angle_alpha   90.00
_cell.angle_beta   90.00
_cell.angle_gamma   90.00
#
_symmetry.space_group_name_H-M   'P 1'
#
loop_
_entity.id
_entity.type
_entity.pdbx_description
1 polymer ?
#
loop_
_entity_poly.entity_id
_entity_poly.type
_entity_poly.pdbx_seq_one_letter_code
_entity_poly.pdbx_strand_id
1 'polypeptide(L)'
;MDHFCPWVGGVVSETSFKFFIQFVSYTTVFCTFALIVCAIFTAELRRETGEVNPHWAVGIGLSCLFGVFTFGMTLSSVQLAMYNLTTIENLNRRSAVWTLAIRVPGHMLSKLNPNSRWAPTFRTITYPLPLRPPNAEDIAEHQQYQPAREQHVFAVLQTLPGENPFDLGTSFKNLQQVLGYSLFDWLLPLKHSPCADHSSLESAFALGPVVKRLKAEAGLEHPMAEDSEPRDRASKRKRRRSKHKQHS
;
A
#
# COMPACT_ATOMS: atom_id res chain seq x y z
N MET A 1 7.97 0.90 8.17
CA MET A 1 8.47 -0.16 9.09
C MET A 1 7.27 -0.85 9.69
N ASP A 2 7.26 -2.18 9.75
CA ASP A 2 6.17 -2.93 10.38
C ASP A 2 6.45 -3.23 11.85
N HIS A 3 7.49 -4.03 12.12
CA HIS A 3 7.95 -4.34 13.48
C HIS A 3 9.39 -4.86 13.47
N PHE A 4 10.02 -4.92 14.64
CA PHE A 4 11.25 -5.67 14.84
C PHE A 4 10.90 -7.10 15.25
N CYS A 5 11.39 -8.10 14.51
CA CYS A 5 11.12 -9.51 14.76
C CYS A 5 12.41 -10.21 15.22
N PRO A 6 12.50 -10.58 16.51
CA PRO A 6 13.67 -11.28 17.04
C PRO A 6 13.90 -12.64 16.37
N TRP A 7 12.83 -13.32 15.93
CA TRP A 7 12.88 -14.67 15.35
C TRP A 7 13.55 -14.71 13.99
N VAL A 8 13.44 -13.64 13.20
CA VAL A 8 14.15 -13.47 11.92
C VAL A 8 15.41 -12.61 12.06
N GLY A 9 15.71 -12.17 13.29
CA GLY A 9 16.92 -11.40 13.62
C GLY A 9 16.97 -10.00 13.00
N GLY A 10 15.81 -9.37 12.73
CA GLY A 10 15.81 -8.09 12.01
C GLY A 10 14.50 -7.34 11.95
N VAL A 11 14.51 -6.23 11.21
CA VAL A 11 13.34 -5.39 10.97
C VAL A 11 12.52 -5.95 9.82
N VAL A 12 11.22 -6.12 10.07
CA VAL A 12 10.22 -6.37 9.04
C VAL A 12 9.71 -5.02 8.54
N SER A 13 9.86 -4.75 7.25
CA SER A 13 9.54 -3.48 6.59
C SER A 13 8.97 -3.74 5.20
N GLU A 14 8.69 -2.69 4.43
CA GLU A 14 8.11 -2.78 3.07
C GLU A 14 8.84 -3.77 2.14
N THR A 15 10.17 -3.83 2.23
CA THR A 15 11.02 -4.67 1.38
C THR A 15 11.05 -6.13 1.81
N SER A 16 10.72 -6.43 3.08
CA SER A 16 10.82 -7.76 3.69
C SER A 16 9.48 -8.35 4.13
N PHE A 17 8.41 -7.56 4.21
CA PHE A 17 7.11 -7.99 4.73
C PHE A 17 6.47 -9.10 3.89
N LYS A 18 6.62 -9.03 2.56
CA LYS A 18 6.21 -10.12 1.65
C LYS A 18 6.89 -11.44 2.00
N PHE A 19 8.21 -11.43 2.15
CA PHE A 19 8.98 -12.63 2.48
C PHE A 19 8.64 -13.14 3.87
N PHE A 20 8.34 -12.24 4.82
CA PHE A 20 7.85 -12.62 6.14
C PHE A 20 6.51 -13.37 6.05
N ILE A 21 5.51 -12.84 5.31
CA ILE A 21 4.22 -13.51 5.08
C ILE A 21 4.43 -14.91 4.49
N GLN A 22 5.28 -15.01 3.46
CA GLN A 22 5.60 -16.29 2.82
C GLN A 22 6.25 -17.26 3.80
N PHE A 23 7.25 -16.80 4.55
CA PHE A 23 7.96 -17.60 5.56
C PHE A 23 7.02 -18.18 6.62
N VAL A 24 6.16 -17.34 7.23
CA VAL A 24 5.23 -17.82 8.26
C VAL A 24 4.17 -18.76 7.68
N SER A 25 3.69 -18.48 6.46
CA SER A 25 2.72 -19.35 5.77
C SER A 25 3.31 -20.73 5.49
N TYR A 26 4.55 -20.79 4.97
CA TYR A 26 5.24 -22.06 4.73
C TYR A 26 5.56 -22.82 6.01
N THR A 27 5.89 -22.10 7.08
CA THR A 27 6.14 -22.73 8.37
C THR A 27 4.85 -23.32 8.95
N THR A 28 3.71 -22.65 8.79
CA THR A 28 2.41 -23.22 9.14
C THR A 28 2.13 -24.52 8.37
N VAL A 29 2.31 -24.52 7.04
CA VAL A 29 2.13 -25.73 6.23
C VAL A 29 3.06 -26.85 6.67
N PHE A 30 4.34 -26.54 6.93
CA PHE A 30 5.31 -27.51 7.42
C PHE A 30 4.93 -28.09 8.79
N CYS A 31 4.53 -27.24 9.74
CA CYS A 31 4.06 -27.67 11.05
C CYS A 31 2.80 -28.54 10.95
N THR A 32 1.85 -28.19 10.08
CA THR A 32 0.67 -29.03 9.83
C THR A 32 1.05 -30.39 9.26
N PHE A 33 1.96 -30.43 8.27
CA PHE A 33 2.45 -31.67 7.71
C PHE A 33 3.14 -32.55 8.77
N ALA A 34 4.08 -31.99 9.54
CA ALA A 34 4.78 -32.70 10.60
C ALA A 34 3.81 -33.22 11.69
N LEU A 35 2.82 -32.40 12.07
CA LEU A 35 1.76 -32.81 13.00
C LEU A 35 0.98 -34.02 12.48
N ILE A 36 0.54 -33.98 11.22
CA ILE A 36 -0.21 -35.08 10.60
C ILE A 36 0.63 -36.36 10.59
N VAL A 37 1.87 -36.28 10.10
CA VAL A 37 2.78 -37.44 10.01
C VAL A 37 3.03 -38.03 11.39
N CYS A 38 3.47 -37.22 12.36
CA CYS A 38 3.76 -37.71 13.71
C CYS A 38 2.50 -38.27 14.40
N ALA A 39 1.34 -37.66 14.20
CA ALA A 39 0.09 -38.14 14.78
C ALA A 39 -0.35 -39.48 14.20
N ILE A 40 -0.28 -39.66 12.88
CA ILE A 40 -0.65 -40.91 12.22
C ILE A 40 0.27 -42.05 12.68
N PHE A 41 1.59 -41.88 12.56
CA PHE A 41 2.53 -42.93 12.95
C PHE A 41 2.48 -43.26 14.45
N THR A 42 2.25 -42.26 15.31
CA THR A 42 2.04 -42.51 16.74
C THR A 42 0.77 -43.31 17.00
N ALA A 43 -0.31 -43.01 16.27
CA ALA A 43 -1.56 -43.74 16.40
C ALA A 43 -1.45 -45.18 15.89
N GLU A 44 -0.75 -45.40 14.78
CA GLU A 44 -0.49 -46.73 14.23
C GLU A 44 0.37 -47.57 15.17
N LEU A 45 1.50 -47.05 15.65
CA LEU A 45 2.37 -47.75 16.59
C LEU A 45 1.63 -48.15 17.87
N ARG A 46 0.84 -47.23 18.42
CA ARG A 46 0.03 -47.51 19.62
C ARG A 46 -1.00 -48.63 19.37
N ARG A 47 -1.54 -48.75 18.16
CA ARG A 47 -2.52 -49.80 17.82
C ARG A 47 -1.86 -51.16 17.62
N GLU A 48 -0.67 -51.20 17.06
CA GLU A 48 0.03 -52.46 16.74
C GLU A 48 0.80 -53.04 17.93
N THR A 49 1.54 -52.20 18.67
CA THR A 49 2.43 -52.65 19.75
C THR A 49 1.96 -52.25 21.13
N GLY A 50 1.01 -51.30 21.24
CA GLY A 50 0.62 -50.69 22.51
C GLY A 50 1.62 -49.67 23.04
N GLU A 51 2.74 -49.47 22.36
CA GLU A 51 3.80 -48.55 22.76
C GLU A 51 3.65 -47.17 22.12
N VAL A 52 4.30 -46.17 22.71
CA VAL A 52 4.32 -44.79 22.19
C VAL A 52 5.77 -44.34 22.12
N ASN A 53 6.20 -43.90 20.93
CA ASN A 53 7.54 -43.33 20.75
C ASN A 53 7.57 -41.89 21.33
N PRO A 54 8.39 -41.63 22.37
CA PRO A 54 8.45 -40.30 23.00
C PRO A 54 8.87 -39.19 22.03
N HIS A 55 9.71 -39.49 21.04
CA HIS A 55 10.18 -38.50 20.06
C HIS A 55 9.04 -37.98 19.18
N TRP A 56 8.12 -38.86 18.78
CA TRP A 56 6.96 -38.46 17.98
C TRP A 56 5.94 -37.68 18.82
N ALA A 57 5.77 -38.03 20.10
CA ALA A 57 4.96 -37.25 21.02
C ALA A 57 5.50 -35.81 21.19
N VAL A 58 6.82 -35.65 21.32
CA VAL A 58 7.48 -34.32 21.32
C VAL A 58 7.26 -33.61 19.99
N GLY A 59 7.40 -34.32 18.86
CA GLY A 59 7.14 -33.79 17.52
C GLY A 59 5.72 -33.23 17.36
N ILE A 60 4.71 -33.93 17.87
CA ILE A 60 3.31 -33.48 17.91
C ILE A 60 3.19 -32.18 18.72
N GLY A 61 3.78 -32.15 19.93
CA GLY A 61 3.73 -30.99 20.81
C GLY A 61 4.36 -29.73 20.18
N LEU A 62 5.57 -29.86 19.64
CA LEU A 62 6.27 -28.75 18.99
C LEU A 62 5.55 -28.29 17.71
N SER A 63 5.09 -29.23 16.88
CA SER A 63 4.36 -28.91 15.64
C SER A 63 3.05 -28.18 15.93
N CYS A 64 2.34 -28.56 16.99
CA CYS A 64 1.12 -27.86 17.41
C CYS A 64 1.43 -26.43 17.90
N LEU A 65 2.41 -26.28 18.81
CA LEU A 65 2.79 -24.99 19.37
C LEU A 65 3.21 -23.98 18.29
N PHE A 66 4.17 -24.37 17.45
CA PHE A 66 4.66 -23.51 16.36
C PHE A 66 3.62 -23.35 15.24
N GLY A 67 2.81 -24.38 14.98
CA GLY A 67 1.73 -24.34 13.99
C GLY A 67 0.68 -23.29 14.33
N VAL A 68 0.18 -23.28 15.57
CA VAL A 68 -0.80 -22.27 16.02
C VAL A 68 -0.21 -20.87 15.98
N PHE A 69 1.02 -20.69 16.46
CA PHE A 69 1.68 -19.39 16.48
C PHE A 69 1.90 -18.83 15.07
N THR A 70 2.45 -19.64 14.16
CA THR A 70 2.69 -19.24 12.77
C THR A 70 1.40 -19.04 11.98
N PHE A 71 0.36 -19.83 12.26
CA PHE A 71 -0.95 -19.64 11.65
C PHE A 71 -1.56 -18.29 12.07
N GLY A 72 -1.51 -17.96 13.37
CA GLY A 72 -1.96 -16.68 13.89
C GLY A 72 -1.22 -15.49 13.25
N MET A 73 0.11 -15.59 13.15
CA MET A 73 0.93 -14.57 12.47
C MET A 73 0.64 -14.47 10.97
N THR A 74 0.36 -15.59 10.30
CA THR A 74 -0.02 -15.59 8.88
C THR A 74 -1.32 -14.82 8.70
N LEU A 75 -2.35 -15.14 9.49
CA LEU A 75 -3.65 -14.48 9.39
C LEU A 75 -3.55 -12.98 9.69
N SER A 76 -2.83 -12.60 10.75
CA SER A 76 -2.67 -11.18 11.11
C SER A 76 -1.89 -10.41 10.04
N SER A 77 -0.81 -10.98 9.50
CA SER A 77 -0.01 -10.32 8.46
C SER A 77 -0.77 -10.16 7.15
N VAL A 78 -1.53 -11.19 6.75
CA VAL A 78 -2.42 -11.11 5.57
C VAL A 78 -3.52 -10.08 5.82
N GLN A 79 -4.10 -10.02 7.02
CA GLN A 79 -5.08 -9.00 7.39
C GLN A 79 -4.51 -7.59 7.25
N LEU A 80 -3.31 -7.35 7.77
CA LEU A 80 -2.61 -6.07 7.65
C LEU A 80 -2.37 -5.69 6.18
N ALA A 81 -1.90 -6.64 5.37
CA ALA A 81 -1.73 -6.45 3.94
C ALA A 81 -3.06 -6.14 3.22
N MET A 82 -4.17 -6.77 3.62
CA MET A 82 -5.50 -6.50 3.07
C MET A 82 -6.03 -5.09 3.39
N TYR A 83 -5.62 -4.49 4.51
CA TYR A 83 -6.03 -3.13 4.87
C TYR A 83 -4.98 -2.06 4.50
N ASN A 84 -3.87 -2.48 3.88
CA ASN A 84 -2.70 -1.65 3.63
C ASN A 84 -2.26 -0.87 4.89
N LEU A 85 -2.09 -1.60 5.99
CA LEU A 85 -1.66 -1.08 7.28
C LEU A 85 -0.43 -1.84 7.74
N THR A 86 0.46 -1.13 8.41
CA THR A 86 1.50 -1.73 9.24
C THR A 86 0.96 -2.05 10.64
N THR A 87 1.68 -2.89 11.38
CA THR A 87 1.38 -3.21 12.77
C THR A 87 1.30 -1.95 13.65
N ILE A 88 2.19 -0.98 13.42
CA ILE A 88 2.21 0.30 14.16
C ILE A 88 0.96 1.13 13.85
N GLU A 89 0.61 1.26 12.57
CA GLU A 89 -0.58 2.02 12.15
C GLU A 89 -1.88 1.37 12.65
N ASN A 90 -1.90 0.04 12.70
CA ASN A 90 -3.04 -0.72 13.18
C ASN A 90 -3.37 -0.46 14.67
N LEU A 91 -2.41 -0.03 15.50
CA LEU A 91 -2.65 0.30 16.91
C LEU A 91 -3.66 1.42 17.09
N ASN A 92 -3.55 2.49 16.29
CA ASN A 92 -4.41 3.68 16.38
C ASN A 92 -5.29 3.87 15.14
N ARG A 93 -5.51 2.82 14.33
CA ARG A 93 -6.18 2.93 13.03
C ARG A 93 -7.57 3.55 13.04
N ARG A 94 -8.27 3.58 14.19
CA ARG A 94 -9.63 4.15 14.29
C ARG A 94 -9.64 5.64 14.62
N SER A 95 -8.54 6.17 15.14
CA SER A 95 -8.41 7.56 15.59
C SER A 95 -7.28 8.30 14.89
N ALA A 96 -6.44 7.61 14.13
CA ALA A 96 -5.34 8.20 13.38
C ALA A 96 -5.87 9.26 12.41
N VAL A 97 -5.25 10.44 12.45
CA VAL A 97 -5.47 11.54 11.50
C VAL A 97 -4.16 11.77 10.78
N TRP A 98 -4.18 11.61 9.46
CA TRP A 98 -3.01 11.78 8.61
C TRP A 98 -2.94 13.22 8.13
N THR A 99 -1.77 13.85 8.26
CA THR A 99 -1.50 15.17 7.68
C THR A 99 -0.66 14.99 6.43
N LEU A 100 -1.21 15.36 5.28
CA LEU A 100 -0.61 15.19 3.96
C LEU A 100 -0.21 16.54 3.38
N ALA A 101 1.01 16.64 2.87
CA ALA A 101 1.48 17.79 2.11
C ALA A 101 1.36 17.48 0.60
N ILE A 102 0.36 18.05 -0.07
CA ILE A 102 0.09 17.82 -1.49
C ILE A 102 0.61 18.99 -2.30
N ARG A 103 1.43 18.72 -3.33
CA ARG A 103 1.97 19.77 -4.20
C ARG A 103 0.84 20.50 -4.94
N VAL A 104 0.83 21.83 -4.84
CA VAL A 104 -0.15 22.68 -5.54
C VAL A 104 0.21 22.75 -7.02
N PRO A 105 -0.75 22.50 -7.94
CA PRO A 105 -0.50 22.61 -9.38
C PRO A 105 -0.06 24.02 -9.80
N GLY A 106 0.84 24.11 -10.78
CA GLY A 106 1.40 25.39 -11.24
C GLY A 106 0.36 26.41 -11.72
N HIS A 107 -0.73 25.94 -12.32
CA HIS A 107 -1.83 26.80 -12.78
C HIS A 107 -2.61 27.47 -11.63
N MET A 108 -2.54 26.91 -10.41
CA MET A 108 -3.12 27.49 -9.21
C MET A 108 -2.16 28.42 -8.48
N LEU A 109 -0.84 28.24 -8.65
CA LEU A 109 0.16 29.12 -8.03
C LEU A 109 -0.04 30.59 -8.40
N SER A 110 -0.48 30.87 -9.63
CA SER A 110 -0.81 32.24 -10.08
C SER A 110 -2.01 32.83 -9.33
N LYS A 111 -2.96 32.01 -8.89
CA LYS A 111 -4.14 32.41 -8.09
C LYS A 111 -3.82 32.62 -6.61
N LEU A 112 -2.75 32.00 -6.10
CA LEU A 112 -2.24 32.16 -4.74
C LEU A 112 -1.40 33.43 -4.53
N ASN A 113 -1.24 34.27 -5.56
CA ASN A 113 -0.48 35.52 -5.46
C ASN A 113 -1.12 36.45 -4.39
N PRO A 114 -0.35 37.10 -3.50
CA PRO A 114 -0.87 37.98 -2.45
C PRO A 114 -1.79 39.12 -2.93
N ASN A 115 -1.74 39.46 -4.23
CA ASN A 115 -2.63 40.46 -4.85
C ASN A 115 -3.98 39.88 -5.32
N SER A 116 -4.17 38.57 -5.21
CA SER A 116 -5.42 37.87 -5.51
C SER A 116 -6.33 37.86 -4.27
N ARG A 117 -7.63 38.09 -4.45
CA ARG A 117 -8.63 37.99 -3.36
C ARG A 117 -8.96 36.55 -2.97
N TRP A 118 -8.26 35.56 -3.54
CA TRP A 118 -8.51 34.15 -3.28
C TRP A 118 -7.75 33.72 -2.02
N ALA A 119 -8.48 33.57 -0.92
CA ALA A 119 -7.93 32.97 0.30
C ALA A 119 -8.04 31.44 0.22
N PRO A 120 -6.92 30.70 0.30
CA PRO A 120 -6.99 29.24 0.33
C PRO A 120 -7.73 28.76 1.58
N THR A 121 -8.60 27.75 1.44
CA THR A 121 -9.29 27.09 2.55
C THR A 121 -8.39 26.17 3.37
N PHE A 122 -7.13 26.02 2.95
CA PHE A 122 -6.14 25.12 3.51
C PHE A 122 -4.82 25.84 3.78
N ARG A 123 -4.06 25.33 4.75
CA ARG A 123 -2.74 25.87 5.09
C ARG A 123 -1.73 25.51 3.98
N THR A 124 -0.90 26.46 3.57
CA THR A 124 0.16 26.23 2.57
C THR A 124 1.55 26.34 3.16
N ILE A 125 2.49 25.55 2.64
CA ILE A 125 3.92 25.62 2.98
C ILE A 125 4.71 25.72 1.68
N THR A 126 5.66 26.65 1.60
CA THR A 126 6.52 26.87 0.43
C THR A 126 7.94 26.39 0.72
N TYR A 127 8.50 25.62 -0.20
CA TYR A 127 9.88 25.17 -0.20
C TYR A 127 10.67 25.77 -1.38
N PRO A 128 11.99 26.03 -1.22
CA PRO A 128 12.77 25.87 0.01
C PRO A 128 12.37 26.86 1.11
N LEU A 129 12.47 26.43 2.37
CA LEU A 129 12.21 27.29 3.53
C LEU A 129 13.19 28.48 3.52
N PRO A 130 12.74 29.69 3.85
CA PRO A 130 13.64 30.84 3.97
C PRO A 130 14.71 30.53 5.03
N LEU A 131 15.98 30.75 4.68
CA LEU A 131 17.14 30.43 5.53
C LEU A 131 17.21 31.27 6.82
N ARG A 132 16.33 32.26 7.01
CA ARG A 132 16.30 33.17 8.17
C ARG A 132 14.88 33.70 8.44
N PRO A 133 14.46 33.94 9.70
CA PRO A 133 13.32 34.80 9.96
C PRO A 133 13.59 36.19 9.35
N PRO A 134 12.59 36.85 8.74
CA PRO A 134 12.81 38.12 8.06
C PRO A 134 13.14 39.21 9.08
N ASN A 135 14.43 39.56 9.22
CA ASN A 135 14.79 40.88 9.73
C ASN A 135 14.62 41.88 8.59
N ALA A 136 14.07 43.05 8.91
CA ALA A 136 13.60 44.05 7.94
C ALA A 136 14.70 44.59 6.99
N GLU A 137 15.97 44.32 7.28
CA GLU A 137 17.13 44.83 6.54
C GLU A 137 17.65 43.86 5.47
N ASP A 138 17.28 42.56 5.52
CA ASP A 138 17.77 41.54 4.57
C ASP A 138 16.98 41.49 3.25
N ILE A 139 15.90 42.28 3.12
CA ILE A 139 14.97 42.26 1.96
C ILE A 139 15.62 42.81 0.69
N ALA A 140 16.60 43.71 0.81
CA ALA A 140 17.22 44.38 -0.34
C ALA A 140 18.41 43.60 -0.94
N GLU A 141 19.22 42.89 -0.14
CA GLU A 141 20.43 42.23 -0.64
C GLU A 141 20.17 40.82 -1.23
N HIS A 142 19.11 40.13 -0.81
CA HIS A 142 18.81 38.77 -1.28
C HIS A 142 18.20 38.69 -2.69
N GLN A 143 17.82 39.82 -3.29
CA GLN A 143 17.29 39.85 -4.66
C GLN A 143 18.37 39.69 -5.74
N GLN A 144 19.66 39.87 -5.40
CA GLN A 144 20.70 40.01 -6.42
C GLN A 144 21.50 38.72 -6.72
N TYR A 145 21.37 37.64 -5.94
CA TYR A 145 22.19 36.44 -6.15
C TYR A 145 21.56 35.11 -5.68
N GLN A 146 20.34 34.80 -6.11
CA GLN A 146 19.92 33.40 -6.20
C GLN A 146 19.38 33.10 -7.59
N PRO A 147 19.92 32.10 -8.31
CA PRO A 147 19.23 31.60 -9.50
C PRO A 147 17.82 31.18 -9.07
N ALA A 148 16.82 31.42 -9.91
CA ALA A 148 15.42 31.12 -9.65
C ALA A 148 15.25 29.65 -9.25
N ARG A 149 15.39 29.35 -7.95
CA ARG A 149 15.11 28.03 -7.40
C ARG A 149 13.63 27.82 -7.59
N GLU A 150 13.26 26.75 -8.29
CA GLU A 150 11.86 26.39 -8.48
C GLU A 150 11.18 26.32 -7.11
N GLN A 151 10.26 27.25 -6.85
CA GLN A 151 9.51 27.27 -5.61
C GLN A 151 8.41 26.21 -5.69
N HIS A 152 8.31 25.37 -4.68
CA HIS A 152 7.28 24.35 -4.57
C HIS A 152 6.34 24.69 -3.42
N VAL A 153 5.08 24.95 -3.75
CA VAL A 153 4.02 25.20 -2.75
C VAL A 153 3.26 23.91 -2.51
N PHE A 154 3.04 23.59 -1.25
CA PHE A 154 2.30 22.42 -0.80
C PHE A 154 1.08 22.84 0.02
N ALA A 155 -0.06 22.23 -0.27
CA ALA A 155 -1.27 22.30 0.54
C ALA A 155 -1.19 21.25 1.65
N VAL A 156 -1.39 21.67 2.89
CA VAL A 156 -1.42 20.80 4.07
C VAL A 156 -2.87 20.41 4.34
N LEU A 157 -3.22 19.18 4.04
CA LEU A 157 -4.56 18.61 4.18
C LEU A 157 -4.56 17.53 5.26
N GLN A 158 -5.69 17.35 5.93
CA GLN A 158 -5.86 16.34 6.98
C GLN A 158 -6.97 15.38 6.61
N THR A 159 -6.77 14.09 6.90
CA THR A 159 -7.84 13.09 6.75
C THR A 159 -8.84 13.18 7.90
N LEU A 160 -9.99 12.53 7.75
CA LEU A 160 -10.88 12.29 8.89
C LEU A 160 -10.25 11.23 9.82
N PRO A 161 -10.62 11.21 11.12
CA PRO A 161 -10.17 10.20 12.04
C PRO A 161 -10.50 8.78 11.55
N GLY A 162 -9.48 7.94 11.48
CA GLY A 162 -9.59 6.53 11.12
C GLY A 162 -9.57 6.25 9.61
N GLU A 163 -9.38 7.26 8.78
CA GLU A 163 -9.16 7.05 7.35
C GLU A 163 -7.71 6.67 7.05
N ASN A 164 -7.53 5.78 6.07
CA ASN A 164 -6.21 5.37 5.59
C ASN A 164 -5.92 5.97 4.20
N PRO A 165 -4.95 6.90 4.06
CA PRO A 165 -4.50 7.42 2.77
C PRO A 165 -3.99 6.36 1.80
N PHE A 166 -3.48 5.25 2.31
CA PHE A 166 -2.82 4.19 1.53
C PHE A 166 -3.77 3.06 1.15
N ASP A 167 -4.99 3.02 1.69
CA ASP A 167 -5.99 2.03 1.29
C ASP A 167 -6.46 2.32 -0.14
N LEU A 168 -6.19 1.38 -1.07
CA LEU A 168 -6.54 1.49 -2.48
C LEU A 168 -8.03 1.19 -2.75
N GLY A 169 -8.83 1.04 -1.69
CA GLY A 169 -10.28 0.91 -1.70
C GLY A 169 -10.80 -0.53 -1.79
N THR A 170 -9.95 -1.49 -2.13
CA THR A 170 -10.29 -2.91 -2.12
C THR A 170 -9.16 -3.71 -1.53
N SER A 171 -9.49 -4.68 -0.66
CA SER A 171 -8.48 -5.53 -0.01
C SER A 171 -7.59 -6.28 -0.99
N PHE A 172 -8.11 -6.64 -2.17
CA PHE A 172 -7.32 -7.29 -3.20
C PHE A 172 -6.22 -6.39 -3.76
N LYS A 173 -6.51 -5.11 -4.07
CA LYS A 173 -5.50 -4.16 -4.54
C LYS A 173 -4.43 -3.90 -3.47
N ASN A 174 -4.84 -3.79 -2.21
CA ASN A 174 -3.90 -3.65 -1.09
C ASN A 174 -2.99 -4.87 -0.97
N LEU A 175 -3.57 -6.06 -1.08
CA LEU A 175 -2.81 -7.31 -1.05
C LEU A 175 -1.84 -7.42 -2.25
N GLN A 176 -2.26 -6.97 -3.44
CA GLN A 176 -1.40 -6.93 -4.63
C GLN A 176 -0.20 -5.98 -4.46
N GLN A 177 -0.35 -4.87 -3.73
CA GLN A 177 0.78 -3.97 -3.42
C GLN A 177 1.87 -4.66 -2.60
N VAL A 178 1.50 -5.63 -1.76
CA VAL A 178 2.44 -6.38 -0.92
C VAL A 178 2.93 -7.64 -1.64
N LEU A 179 2.04 -8.52 -2.07
CA LEU A 179 2.40 -9.85 -2.59
C LEU A 179 2.79 -9.85 -4.07
N GLY A 180 2.32 -8.88 -4.84
CA GLY A 180 2.51 -8.82 -6.30
C GLY A 180 1.25 -9.09 -7.09
N TYR A 181 1.37 -9.02 -8.42
CA TYR A 181 0.23 -9.10 -9.34
C TYR A 181 -0.03 -10.50 -9.88
N SER A 182 0.92 -11.43 -9.74
CA SER A 182 0.81 -12.81 -10.19
C SER A 182 0.80 -13.79 -9.02
N LEU A 183 0.09 -14.91 -9.17
CA LEU A 183 0.09 -16.00 -8.18
C LEU A 183 1.50 -16.58 -7.94
N PHE A 184 2.35 -16.57 -8.97
CA PHE A 184 3.74 -16.97 -8.82
C PHE A 184 4.51 -16.03 -7.89
N ASP A 185 4.20 -14.73 -7.92
CA ASP A 185 4.83 -13.77 -7.02
C ASP A 185 4.37 -14.00 -5.57
N TRP A 186 3.16 -14.54 -5.37
CA TRP A 186 2.60 -14.83 -4.05
C TRP A 186 3.26 -16.07 -3.44
N LEU A 187 3.52 -17.09 -4.26
CA LEU A 187 4.12 -18.33 -3.80
C LEU A 187 5.65 -18.24 -3.72
N LEU A 188 6.32 -17.67 -4.72
CA LEU A 188 7.77 -17.71 -4.82
C LEU A 188 8.44 -16.47 -4.18
N PRO A 189 9.42 -16.66 -3.28
CA PRO A 189 10.15 -15.56 -2.64
C PRO A 189 11.29 -15.05 -3.54
N LEU A 190 11.00 -14.69 -4.79
CA LEU A 190 12.01 -14.27 -5.77
C LEU A 190 11.98 -12.78 -6.11
N LYS A 191 10.80 -12.14 -5.99
CA LYS A 191 10.61 -10.73 -6.32
C LYS A 191 10.16 -9.94 -5.10
N HIS A 192 10.71 -8.74 -4.98
CA HIS A 192 10.26 -7.75 -4.00
C HIS A 192 8.81 -7.31 -4.23
N SER A 193 8.22 -6.77 -3.16
CA SER A 193 6.87 -6.20 -3.15
C SER A 193 6.78 -5.00 -4.12
N PRO A 194 5.69 -4.84 -4.88
CA PRO A 194 5.46 -3.63 -5.67
C PRO A 194 5.52 -2.32 -4.85
N CYS A 195 5.08 -2.35 -3.59
CA CYS A 195 5.13 -1.18 -2.70
C CYS A 195 6.54 -0.71 -2.32
N ALA A 196 7.58 -1.50 -2.61
CA ALA A 196 8.98 -1.11 -2.42
C ALA A 196 9.55 -0.29 -3.59
N ASP A 197 8.78 -0.09 -4.66
CA ASP A 197 9.16 0.78 -5.77
C ASP A 197 8.74 2.23 -5.46
N HIS A 198 9.74 3.12 -5.40
CA HIS A 198 9.55 4.55 -5.12
C HIS A 198 9.89 5.43 -6.34
N SER A 199 9.78 4.88 -7.55
CA SER A 199 10.06 5.61 -8.79
C SER A 199 9.07 6.75 -9.12
N SER A 200 7.91 6.77 -8.47
CA SER A 200 6.89 7.79 -8.70
C SER A 200 7.31 9.18 -8.17
N LEU A 201 7.13 10.20 -9.02
CA LEU A 201 7.39 11.60 -8.66
C LEU A 201 6.25 12.24 -7.84
N GLU A 202 5.11 11.56 -7.70
CA GLU A 202 3.96 12.07 -6.95
C GLU A 202 4.03 11.70 -5.46
N SER A 203 4.35 10.44 -5.17
CA SER A 203 4.47 9.90 -3.83
C SER A 203 5.27 8.61 -3.85
N ALA A 204 5.96 8.31 -2.74
CA ALA A 204 6.68 7.06 -2.57
C ALA A 204 5.76 5.82 -2.56
N PHE A 205 4.48 5.98 -2.20
CA PHE A 205 3.50 4.90 -2.15
C PHE A 205 2.26 5.24 -2.95
N ALA A 206 1.57 4.20 -3.42
CA ALA A 206 0.28 4.36 -4.08
C ALA A 206 -0.75 4.97 -3.11
N LEU A 207 -1.43 6.02 -3.56
CA LEU A 207 -2.42 6.75 -2.77
C LEU A 207 -3.84 6.34 -3.12
N GLY A 208 -4.67 6.24 -2.10
CA GLY A 208 -6.04 5.76 -2.15
C GLY A 208 -7.11 6.80 -2.49
N PRO A 209 -8.39 6.38 -2.48
CA PRO A 209 -9.54 7.26 -2.72
C PRO A 209 -9.63 8.45 -1.74
N VAL A 210 -9.16 8.27 -0.49
CA VAL A 210 -9.15 9.33 0.53
C VAL A 210 -8.34 10.54 0.04
N VAL A 211 -7.17 10.31 -0.55
CA VAL A 211 -6.33 11.40 -1.07
C VAL A 211 -6.99 12.06 -2.28
N LYS A 212 -7.65 11.28 -3.15
CA LYS A 212 -8.40 11.83 -4.28
C LYS A 212 -9.51 12.76 -3.79
N ARG A 213 -10.26 12.37 -2.76
CA ARG A 213 -11.28 13.22 -2.13
C ARG A 213 -10.67 14.50 -1.56
N LEU A 214 -9.59 14.41 -0.79
CA LEU A 214 -8.92 15.59 -0.22
C LEU A 214 -8.44 16.57 -1.30
N LYS A 215 -7.90 16.05 -2.41
CA LYS A 215 -7.52 16.88 -3.57
C LYS A 215 -8.72 17.57 -4.20
N ALA A 216 -9.83 16.85 -4.38
CA ALA A 216 -11.08 17.40 -4.93
C ALA A 216 -11.67 18.50 -4.04
N GLU A 217 -11.77 18.25 -2.73
CA GLU A 217 -12.26 19.21 -1.73
C GLU A 217 -11.41 20.48 -1.66
N ALA A 218 -10.09 20.34 -1.84
CA ALA A 218 -9.15 21.47 -1.90
C ALA A 218 -9.06 22.13 -3.29
N GLY A 219 -9.78 21.61 -4.30
CA GLY A 219 -9.71 22.10 -5.68
C GLY A 219 -8.34 21.93 -6.34
N LEU A 220 -7.53 20.97 -5.88
CA LEU A 220 -6.17 20.70 -6.36
C LEU A 220 -6.14 19.75 -7.57
N GLU A 221 -7.29 19.48 -8.18
CA GLU A 221 -7.37 18.59 -9.34
C GLU A 221 -6.61 19.18 -10.54
N HIS A 222 -5.85 18.33 -11.21
CA HIS A 222 -5.32 18.67 -12.52
C HIS A 222 -6.50 18.64 -13.49
N PRO A 223 -6.71 19.64 -14.38
CA PRO A 223 -7.62 19.43 -15.50
C PRO A 223 -7.07 18.23 -16.28
N MET A 224 -7.77 17.09 -16.20
CA MET A 224 -7.44 15.93 -17.02
C MET A 224 -7.66 16.34 -18.47
N ALA A 225 -6.61 16.22 -19.28
CA ALA A 225 -6.78 15.96 -20.70
C ALA A 225 -7.69 14.73 -20.81
N GLU A 226 -8.76 14.85 -21.59
CA GLU A 226 -9.69 13.78 -21.90
C GLU A 226 -8.93 12.47 -22.16
N ASP A 227 -9.27 11.44 -21.39
CA ASP A 227 -9.01 10.06 -21.79
C ASP A 227 -9.56 9.90 -23.20
N SER A 228 -8.64 9.82 -24.16
CA SER A 228 -8.93 9.38 -25.50
C SER A 228 -9.21 7.88 -25.42
N GLU A 229 -10.48 7.56 -25.14
CA GLU A 229 -10.98 6.22 -25.42
C GLU A 229 -10.62 5.85 -26.86
N PRO A 230 -10.00 4.68 -27.11
CA PRO A 230 -9.93 4.15 -28.45
C PRO A 230 -11.35 3.74 -28.84
N ARG A 231 -12.07 4.65 -29.50
CA ARG A 231 -13.37 4.34 -30.12
C ARG A 231 -13.25 3.08 -30.95
N ASP A 232 -13.91 2.03 -30.48
CA ASP A 232 -14.14 0.76 -31.17
C ASP A 232 -14.58 1.00 -32.62
N ARG A 233 -13.65 0.82 -33.56
CA ARG A 233 -13.93 0.73 -35.01
C ARG A 233 -14.46 -0.65 -35.41
N ALA A 234 -15.30 -1.27 -34.60
CA ALA A 234 -15.82 -2.61 -34.83
C ALA A 234 -17.35 -2.69 -34.74
N SER A 235 -18.08 -1.88 -35.52
CA SER A 235 -19.55 -2.03 -35.62
C SER A 235 -20.14 -1.81 -37.03
N LYS A 236 -19.40 -1.27 -38.00
CA LYS A 236 -19.95 -1.01 -39.35
C LYS A 236 -20.01 -2.21 -40.31
N ARG A 237 -19.68 -3.45 -39.88
CA ARG A 237 -19.62 -4.62 -40.81
C ARG A 237 -20.74 -5.65 -40.68
N LYS A 238 -21.80 -5.41 -39.89
CA LYS A 238 -22.88 -6.41 -39.70
C LYS A 238 -24.29 -6.01 -40.17
N ARG A 239 -24.44 -4.89 -40.87
CA ARG A 239 -25.77 -4.41 -41.34
C ARG A 239 -25.98 -4.43 -42.86
N ARG A 240 -25.24 -5.26 -43.59
CA ARG A 240 -25.33 -5.40 -45.07
C ARG A 240 -25.71 -6.80 -45.58
N ARG A 241 -26.17 -7.71 -44.70
CA ARG A 241 -26.45 -9.11 -45.09
C ARG A 241 -27.87 -9.63 -44.77
N SER A 242 -28.81 -8.77 -44.41
CA SER A 242 -30.21 -9.17 -44.17
C SER A 242 -31.18 -8.12 -44.71
N LYS A 243 -31.40 -8.15 -46.03
CA LYS A 243 -32.59 -7.65 -46.74
C LYS A 243 -32.39 -7.79 -48.25
N HIS A 244 -32.55 -9.01 -48.77
CA HIS A 244 -33.31 -9.29 -50.00
C HIS A 244 -33.35 -10.80 -50.25
N LYS A 245 -34.32 -11.46 -49.62
CA LYS A 245 -34.87 -12.73 -50.07
C LYS A 245 -36.39 -12.60 -49.93
N GLN A 246 -37.08 -12.96 -51.01
CA GLN A 246 -38.51 -13.23 -51.16
C GLN A 246 -39.47 -12.04 -51.31
N HIS A 247 -40.04 -11.93 -52.52
CA HIS A 247 -41.46 -12.06 -52.90
C HIS A 247 -41.51 -11.66 -54.39
N SER A 248 -41.83 -12.50 -55.40
CA SER A 248 -43.08 -13.24 -55.67
C SER A 248 -44.33 -12.62 -55.10
#